data_AF-A0A4S3J586-F1
#
_entry.id   AF-A0A4S3J586-F1
#
_cell.length_a   1.000
_cell.length_b   1.000
_cell.length_c   1.000
_cell.angle_alpha   90.00
_cell.angle_beta   90.00
_cell.angle_gamma   90.00
#
_symmetry.space_group_name_H-M   'P 1'
#
loop_
_entity.id
_entity.type
_entity.pdbx_description
1 polymer ?
#
loop_
_entity_poly.entity_id
_entity_poly.type
_entity_poly.pdbx_seq_one_letter_code
_entity_poly.pdbx_strand_id
1 'polypeptide(L)'
;MLLVVHGSPIPDQEHRSSSTETRLGYGLDIFSDGHLFAIILEELSLQMDNTVWDVMDVFRHIELNTLTTGSDRESFTGLHNVSKHILFLQESMEAVTLTVKNLSAHHRSILKIVPDRDRHATIMAQAMLTHVETQFQSIGLRLNSLEKRMQNIIALVSSNHFIDPDSGHINKITL
;
A
#
# COMPACT_ATOMS: atom_id res chain seq x y z
N MET A 1 55.14 -66.64 36.00
CA MET A 1 54.38 -66.29 34.78
C MET A 1 53.15 -65.51 35.23
N LEU A 2 53.19 -64.19 35.06
CA LEU A 2 52.14 -63.25 35.43
C LEU A 2 50.96 -63.40 34.44
N LEU A 3 49.72 -63.42 34.91
CA LEU A 3 48.56 -63.15 34.06
C LEU A 3 47.54 -62.31 34.81
N VAL A 4 47.18 -61.23 34.13
CA VAL A 4 46.51 -60.00 34.57
C VAL A 4 45.02 -60.24 34.83
N VAL A 5 44.52 -59.69 35.94
CA VAL A 5 43.08 -59.56 36.24
C VAL A 5 42.56 -58.34 35.47
N HIS A 6 41.65 -58.54 34.51
CA HIS A 6 40.85 -57.46 33.93
C HIS A 6 39.39 -57.61 34.33
N GLY A 7 38.92 -56.60 35.05
CA GLY A 7 37.59 -56.51 35.63
C GLY A 7 36.49 -56.27 34.59
N SER A 8 35.33 -56.80 34.92
CA SER A 8 34.06 -56.55 34.23
C SER A 8 33.51 -55.16 34.60
N PRO A 9 32.89 -54.43 33.65
CA PRO A 9 31.96 -53.37 34.00
C PRO A 9 30.51 -53.85 33.92
N ILE A 10 29.76 -53.43 34.94
CA ILE A 10 28.33 -53.57 35.20
C ILE A 10 27.53 -52.69 34.21
N PRO A 11 26.29 -53.05 33.82
CA PRO A 11 25.49 -52.25 32.88
C PRO A 11 24.82 -51.05 33.58
N ASP A 12 25.16 -49.84 33.14
CA ASP A 12 24.45 -48.61 33.54
C ASP A 12 23.14 -48.48 32.74
N GLN A 13 22.03 -48.87 33.37
CA GLN A 13 20.69 -48.37 33.05
C GLN A 13 20.43 -47.14 33.90
N GLU A 14 20.49 -45.93 33.31
CA GLU A 14 19.83 -44.75 33.89
C GLU A 14 19.12 -43.92 32.81
N HIS A 15 17.80 -43.92 32.91
CA HIS A 15 16.89 -42.80 32.67
C HIS A 15 17.12 -41.90 31.44
N ARG A 16 16.68 -42.37 30.26
CA ARG A 16 16.09 -41.48 29.26
C ARG A 16 14.66 -41.14 29.67
N SER A 17 14.51 -40.10 30.49
CA SER A 17 13.22 -39.45 30.70
C SER A 17 12.75 -38.83 29.38
N SER A 18 11.63 -39.38 28.91
CA SER A 18 10.80 -38.89 27.83
C SER A 18 10.26 -37.51 28.20
N SER A 19 10.88 -36.45 27.71
CA SER A 19 10.25 -35.13 27.66
C SER A 19 9.37 -35.09 26.41
N THR A 20 8.18 -35.67 26.57
CA THR A 20 7.01 -35.38 25.75
C THR A 20 6.61 -33.94 26.03
N GLU A 21 7.29 -33.01 25.37
CA GLU A 21 6.82 -31.63 25.31
C GLU A 21 5.70 -31.59 24.25
N THR A 22 4.51 -31.97 24.71
CA THR A 22 3.25 -31.73 24.03
C THR A 22 3.10 -30.21 23.85
N ARG A 23 3.63 -29.68 22.74
CA ARG A 23 3.32 -28.32 22.29
C ARG A 23 1.86 -28.31 21.86
N LEU A 24 1.00 -28.03 22.84
CA LEU A 24 -0.31 -27.44 22.66
C LEU A 24 -0.12 -26.09 21.95
N GLY A 25 -0.06 -26.10 20.62
CA GLY A 25 0.15 -24.90 19.79
C GLY A 25 -0.81 -24.75 18.61
N TYR A 26 -1.64 -25.74 18.33
CA TYR A 26 -2.44 -25.81 17.10
C TYR A 26 -3.61 -24.83 17.01
N GLY A 27 -3.82 -23.97 18.02
CA GLY A 27 -4.93 -23.02 18.06
C GLY A 27 -4.56 -21.57 17.72
N LEU A 28 -3.28 -21.20 17.73
CA LEU A 28 -2.82 -19.84 17.43
C LEU A 28 -2.06 -19.70 16.09
N ASP A 29 -1.65 -20.80 15.47
CA ASP A 29 -0.93 -20.80 14.17
C ASP A 29 -1.82 -20.43 12.96
N ILE A 30 -3.13 -20.24 13.16
CA ILE A 30 -4.05 -19.78 12.10
C ILE A 30 -3.75 -18.32 11.73
N PHE A 31 -3.24 -17.54 12.70
CA PHE A 31 -2.62 -16.25 12.42
C PHE A 31 -1.14 -16.48 12.10
N SER A 32 -0.84 -17.06 10.94
CA SER A 32 0.50 -16.83 10.39
C SER A 32 0.65 -15.31 10.25
N ASP A 33 1.76 -14.73 10.70
CA ASP A 33 1.95 -13.27 10.77
C ASP A 33 1.50 -12.56 9.47
N GLY A 34 1.68 -13.21 8.31
CA GLY A 34 1.24 -12.71 7.00
C GLY A 34 -0.28 -12.54 6.80
N HIS A 35 -1.14 -13.32 7.46
CA HIS A 35 -2.60 -13.18 7.34
C HIS A 35 -3.11 -11.91 8.00
N LEU A 36 -2.63 -11.62 9.21
CA LEU A 36 -3.02 -10.42 9.94
C LEU A 36 -2.61 -9.17 9.16
N PHE A 37 -1.37 -9.15 8.63
CA PHE A 37 -0.93 -8.07 7.77
C PHE A 37 -1.78 -7.94 6.50
N ALA A 38 -2.15 -9.05 5.86
CA ALA A 38 -2.99 -9.00 4.67
C ALA A 38 -4.37 -8.38 4.94
N ILE A 39 -5.02 -8.74 6.05
CA ILE A 39 -6.31 -8.16 6.46
C ILE A 39 -6.18 -6.65 6.77
N ILE A 40 -5.13 -6.26 7.50
CA ILE A 40 -4.88 -4.85 7.83
C ILE A 40 -4.64 -4.04 6.55
N LEU A 41 -3.85 -4.58 5.61
CA LEU A 41 -3.53 -3.90 4.36
C LEU A 41 -4.74 -3.84 3.41
N GLU A 42 -5.62 -4.83 3.45
CA GLU A 42 -6.91 -4.81 2.74
C GLU A 42 -7.80 -3.68 3.26
N GLU A 43 -8.01 -3.60 4.57
CA GLU A 43 -8.78 -2.52 5.19
C GLU A 43 -8.15 -1.14 4.90
N LEU A 44 -6.82 -1.04 4.98
CA LEU A 44 -6.11 0.19 4.63
C LEU A 44 -6.34 0.58 3.17
N SER A 45 -6.41 -0.38 2.25
CA SER A 45 -6.68 -0.10 0.84
C SER A 45 -8.11 0.46 0.66
N LEU A 46 -9.09 -0.05 1.40
CA LEU A 46 -10.47 0.45 1.37
C LEU A 46 -10.56 1.88 1.91
N GLN A 47 -9.92 2.15 3.05
CA GLN A 47 -9.89 3.50 3.63
C GLN A 47 -9.20 4.50 2.70
N MET A 48 -8.13 4.08 2.05
CA MET A 48 -7.44 4.91 1.09
C MET A 48 -8.29 5.18 -0.17
N ASP A 49 -8.96 4.16 -0.72
CA ASP A 49 -9.84 4.36 -1.89
C ASP A 49 -10.99 5.31 -1.55
N ASN A 50 -11.61 5.14 -0.37
CA ASN A 50 -12.64 6.07 0.11
C ASN A 50 -12.12 7.51 0.23
N THR A 51 -10.92 7.69 0.79
CA THR A 51 -10.29 9.01 0.89
C THR A 51 -10.02 9.61 -0.50
N VAL A 52 -9.61 8.79 -1.48
CA VAL A 52 -9.46 9.25 -2.87
C VAL A 52 -10.79 9.70 -3.44
N TRP A 53 -11.88 8.98 -3.20
CA TRP A 53 -13.22 9.39 -3.62
C TRP A 53 -13.64 10.72 -3.00
N ASP A 54 -13.39 10.92 -1.70
CA ASP A 54 -13.70 12.18 -1.02
C ASP A 54 -12.94 13.36 -1.65
N VAL A 55 -11.65 13.18 -1.94
CA VAL A 55 -10.84 14.21 -2.63
C VAL A 55 -11.33 14.43 -4.05
N MET A 56 -11.72 13.38 -4.78
CA MET A 56 -12.31 13.50 -6.12
C MET A 56 -13.61 14.29 -6.10
N ASP A 57 -14.44 14.13 -5.08
CA ASP A 57 -15.70 14.86 -4.93
C ASP A 57 -15.45 16.33 -4.64
N VAL A 58 -14.54 16.67 -3.71
CA VAL A 58 -14.13 18.06 -3.47
C VAL A 58 -13.57 18.70 -4.75
N PHE A 59 -12.69 17.99 -5.46
CA PHE A 59 -12.13 18.45 -6.73
C PHE A 59 -13.21 18.70 -7.77
N ARG A 60 -14.22 17.83 -7.89
CA ARG A 60 -15.32 17.98 -8.86
C ARG A 60 -16.07 19.29 -8.68
N HIS A 61 -16.32 19.71 -7.44
CA HIS A 61 -16.99 20.98 -7.16
C HIS A 61 -16.14 22.17 -7.61
N ILE A 62 -14.83 22.13 -7.35
CA ILE A 62 -13.88 23.17 -7.77
C ILE A 62 -13.77 23.23 -9.30
N GLU A 63 -13.67 22.07 -9.95
CA GLU A 63 -13.63 21.92 -11.41
C GLU A 63 -14.87 22.54 -12.06
N LEU A 64 -16.07 22.19 -11.56
CA LEU A 64 -17.33 22.71 -12.09
C LEU A 64 -17.42 24.24 -11.93
N ASN A 65 -17.12 24.76 -10.74
CA ASN A 65 -17.17 26.20 -10.49
C ASN A 65 -16.18 26.94 -11.41
N THR A 66 -14.97 26.43 -11.53
CA THR A 66 -13.93 27.02 -12.39
C THR A 66 -14.35 27.08 -13.86
N LEU A 67 -15.00 26.03 -14.36
CA LEU A 67 -15.46 25.97 -15.75
C LEU A 67 -16.70 26.82 -16.03
N THR A 68 -17.50 27.16 -15.00
CA THR A 68 -18.79 27.84 -15.17
C THR A 68 -18.77 29.33 -14.81
N THR A 69 -18.03 29.73 -13.77
CA THR A 69 -18.03 31.12 -13.27
C THR A 69 -16.82 31.94 -13.72
N GLY A 70 -15.79 31.30 -14.29
CA GLY A 70 -14.77 31.98 -15.08
C GLY A 70 -13.71 32.79 -14.33
N SER A 71 -13.66 32.83 -12.99
CA SER A 71 -12.47 33.17 -12.17
C SER A 71 -12.88 33.66 -10.77
N ASP A 72 -12.78 32.81 -9.76
CA ASP A 72 -12.66 33.25 -8.36
C ASP A 72 -11.30 32.86 -7.80
N ARG A 73 -10.62 33.81 -7.14
CA ARG A 73 -9.37 33.57 -6.39
C ARG A 73 -9.53 32.48 -5.32
N GLU A 74 -10.74 32.26 -4.82
CA GLU A 74 -11.08 31.17 -3.90
C GLU A 74 -10.85 29.78 -4.53
N SER A 75 -10.96 29.66 -5.86
CA SER A 75 -10.65 28.43 -6.59
C SER A 75 -9.17 28.03 -6.47
N PHE A 76 -8.24 29.00 -6.42
CA PHE A 76 -6.80 28.68 -6.38
C PHE A 76 -6.36 28.08 -5.04
N THR A 77 -6.86 28.61 -3.92
CA THR A 77 -6.53 28.05 -2.60
C THR A 77 -7.11 26.64 -2.45
N GLY A 78 -8.33 26.42 -2.94
CA GLY A 78 -8.95 25.10 -3.02
C GLY A 78 -8.15 24.12 -3.88
N LEU A 79 -7.78 24.51 -5.10
CA LEU A 79 -6.93 23.72 -6.01
C LEU A 79 -5.59 23.38 -5.38
N HIS A 80 -4.93 24.34 -4.74
CA HIS A 80 -3.65 24.11 -4.06
C HIS A 80 -3.78 23.12 -2.90
N ASN A 81 -4.84 23.20 -2.10
CA ASN A 81 -5.07 22.26 -1.00
C ASN A 81 -5.37 20.86 -1.52
N VAL A 82 -6.24 20.72 -2.52
CA VAL A 82 -6.50 19.44 -3.19
C VAL A 82 -5.23 18.86 -3.79
N SER A 83 -4.38 19.69 -4.40
CA SER A 83 -3.08 19.26 -4.94
C SER A 83 -2.18 18.63 -3.89
N LYS A 84 -2.05 19.29 -2.72
CA LYS A 84 -1.29 18.72 -1.60
C LYS A 84 -1.86 17.38 -1.14
N HIS A 85 -3.18 17.25 -1.04
CA HIS A 85 -3.81 15.98 -0.66
C HIS A 85 -3.54 14.87 -1.66
N ILE A 86 -3.63 15.16 -2.98
CA ILE A 86 -3.31 14.20 -4.03
C ILE A 86 -1.85 13.73 -3.90
N LEU A 87 -0.91 14.67 -3.70
CA LEU A 87 0.50 14.36 -3.54
C LEU A 87 0.76 13.46 -2.32
N PHE A 88 0.21 13.80 -1.15
CA PHE A 88 0.36 12.96 0.05
C PHE A 88 -0.26 11.56 -0.12
N LEU A 89 -1.38 11.46 -0.82
CA LEU A 89 -2.00 10.18 -1.13
C LEU A 89 -1.15 9.37 -2.12
N GLN A 90 -0.52 10.00 -3.12
CA GLN A 90 0.40 9.32 -4.03
C GLN A 90 1.62 8.77 -3.26
N GLU A 91 2.27 9.60 -2.45
CA GLU A 91 3.42 9.18 -1.63
C GLU A 91 3.05 8.03 -0.68
N SER A 92 1.89 8.11 -0.04
CA SER A 92 1.39 7.07 0.87
C SER A 92 1.10 5.77 0.12
N MET A 93 0.46 5.85 -1.04
CA MET A 93 0.11 4.68 -1.87
C MET A 93 1.36 3.99 -2.39
N GLU A 94 2.39 4.75 -2.80
CA GLU A 94 3.66 4.20 -3.23
C GLU A 94 4.38 3.47 -2.08
N ALA A 95 4.45 4.08 -0.90
CA ALA A 95 5.05 3.48 0.28
C ALA A 95 4.36 2.17 0.71
N VAL A 96 3.03 2.16 0.71
CA VAL A 96 2.25 0.96 1.04
C VAL A 96 2.38 -0.10 -0.05
N THR A 97 2.35 0.27 -1.33
CA THR A 97 2.57 -0.66 -2.45
C THR A 97 3.92 -1.35 -2.34
N LEU A 98 4.98 -0.61 -2.00
CA LEU A 98 6.30 -1.20 -1.78
C LEU A 98 6.30 -2.18 -0.60
N THR A 99 5.60 -1.84 0.48
CA THR A 99 5.44 -2.71 1.65
C THR A 99 4.74 -4.01 1.29
N VAL A 100 3.60 -3.93 0.58
CA VAL A 100 2.83 -5.10 0.11
C VAL A 100 3.69 -5.98 -0.81
N LYS A 101 4.43 -5.38 -1.74
CA LYS A 101 5.33 -6.11 -2.66
C LYS A 101 6.42 -6.88 -1.91
N ASN A 102 7.06 -6.24 -0.94
CA ASN A 102 8.10 -6.87 -0.14
C ASN A 102 7.54 -8.01 0.71
N LEU A 103 6.37 -7.80 1.33
CA LEU A 103 5.69 -8.82 2.13
C LEU A 103 5.26 -10.00 1.26
N SER A 104 4.67 -9.74 0.09
CA SER A 104 4.29 -10.74 -0.91
C SER A 104 5.51 -11.54 -1.42
N ALA A 105 6.63 -10.88 -1.69
CA ALA A 105 7.88 -11.55 -2.10
C ALA A 105 8.44 -12.45 -0.99
N HIS A 106 8.42 -11.98 0.26
CA HIS A 106 8.83 -12.76 1.43
C HIS A 106 7.91 -13.96 1.64
N HIS A 107 6.60 -13.77 1.53
CA HIS A 107 5.62 -14.84 1.69
C HIS A 107 5.76 -15.93 0.61
N ARG A 108 6.07 -15.52 -0.62
CA ARG A 108 6.38 -16.44 -1.73
C ARG A 108 7.66 -17.24 -1.51
N SER A 109 8.65 -16.70 -0.80
CA SER A 109 9.87 -17.46 -0.46
C SER A 109 9.57 -18.50 0.63
N ILE A 110 8.76 -18.14 1.63
CA ILE A 110 8.30 -19.05 2.69
C ILE A 110 7.46 -20.20 2.12
N LEU A 111 6.59 -19.95 1.13
CA LEU A 111 5.80 -21.00 0.47
C LEU A 111 6.63 -22.17 -0.08
N LYS A 112 7.89 -21.91 -0.47
CA LYS A 112 8.79 -22.94 -1.01
C LYS A 112 9.33 -23.89 0.06
N ILE A 113 9.37 -23.45 1.32
CA ILE A 113 9.95 -24.19 2.45
C ILE A 113 8.92 -24.79 3.39
N VAL A 114 7.67 -24.31 3.35
CA VAL A 114 6.58 -24.81 4.22
C VAL A 114 6.15 -26.22 3.80
N PRO A 115 6.06 -27.18 4.74
CA PRO A 115 5.53 -28.52 4.51
C PRO A 115 4.07 -28.48 4.03
N ASP A 116 3.66 -29.43 3.18
CA ASP A 116 2.34 -29.41 2.53
C ASP A 116 1.16 -29.32 3.53
N ARG A 117 1.28 -29.93 4.71
CA ARG A 117 0.26 -29.89 5.78
C ARG A 117 -0.03 -28.48 6.31
N ASP A 118 0.94 -27.57 6.26
CA ASP A 118 0.86 -26.20 6.79
C ASP A 118 0.79 -25.16 5.66
N ARG A 119 0.77 -25.62 4.41
CA ARG A 119 0.84 -24.77 3.22
C ARG A 119 -0.47 -24.03 2.92
N HIS A 120 -1.61 -24.57 3.32
CA HIS A 120 -2.92 -24.01 2.96
C HIS A 120 -3.11 -22.57 3.43
N ALA A 121 -2.87 -22.29 4.72
CA ALA A 121 -2.90 -20.94 5.26
C ALA A 121 -1.93 -20.05 4.48
N THR A 122 -0.69 -20.50 4.30
CA THR A 122 0.32 -19.73 3.58
C THR A 122 -0.10 -19.40 2.11
N ILE A 123 -0.87 -20.26 1.44
CA ILE A 123 -1.42 -19.94 0.11
C ILE A 123 -2.49 -18.85 0.19
N MET A 124 -3.38 -18.91 1.19
CA MET A 124 -4.44 -17.92 1.39
C MET A 124 -3.87 -16.53 1.65
N ALA A 125 -2.90 -16.39 2.57
CA ALA A 125 -2.22 -15.13 2.81
C ALA A 125 -1.54 -14.58 1.55
N GLN A 126 -0.89 -15.43 0.76
CA GLN A 126 -0.28 -14.99 -0.51
C GLN A 126 -1.33 -14.45 -1.50
N ALA A 127 -2.49 -15.10 -1.61
CA ALA A 127 -3.57 -14.66 -2.49
C ALA A 127 -4.14 -13.31 -2.04
N MET A 128 -4.36 -13.12 -0.73
CA MET A 128 -4.82 -11.85 -0.17
C MET A 128 -3.80 -10.73 -0.42
N LEU A 129 -2.51 -10.97 -0.18
CA LEU A 129 -1.46 -9.98 -0.46
C LEU A 129 -1.42 -9.57 -1.95
N THR A 130 -1.62 -10.51 -2.87
CA THR A 130 -1.72 -10.21 -4.31
C THR A 130 -2.98 -9.40 -4.64
N HIS A 131 -4.10 -9.69 -3.97
CA HIS A 131 -5.32 -8.89 -4.12
C HIS A 131 -5.11 -7.45 -3.67
N VAL A 132 -4.56 -7.26 -2.47
CA VAL A 132 -4.23 -5.96 -1.87
C VAL A 132 -3.26 -5.17 -2.76
N GLU A 133 -2.24 -5.82 -3.33
CA GLU A 133 -1.33 -5.17 -4.27
C GLU A 133 -2.09 -4.58 -5.47
N THR A 134 -3.08 -5.32 -5.99
CA THR A 134 -3.89 -4.89 -7.13
C THR A 134 -4.81 -3.72 -6.74
N GLN A 135 -5.33 -3.70 -5.51
CA GLN A 135 -6.13 -2.57 -5.00
C GLN A 135 -5.30 -1.29 -4.96
N PHE A 136 -4.10 -1.32 -4.37
CA PHE A 136 -3.22 -0.14 -4.34
C PHE A 136 -2.77 0.31 -5.73
N GLN A 137 -2.52 -0.61 -6.67
CA GLN A 137 -2.26 -0.26 -8.06
C GLN A 137 -3.45 0.49 -8.69
N SER A 138 -4.69 0.05 -8.42
CA SER A 138 -5.90 0.72 -8.89
C SER A 138 -6.04 2.14 -8.31
N ILE A 139 -5.82 2.28 -7.01
CA ILE A 139 -5.81 3.58 -6.30
C ILE A 139 -4.78 4.51 -6.94
N GLY A 140 -3.57 4.01 -7.23
CA GLY A 140 -2.53 4.81 -7.89
C GLY A 140 -2.91 5.29 -9.28
N LEU A 141 -3.61 4.47 -10.08
CA LEU A 141 -4.13 4.91 -11.37
C LEU A 141 -5.16 6.04 -11.23
N ARG A 142 -6.03 5.97 -10.21
CA ARG A 142 -7.03 7.02 -9.93
C ARG A 142 -6.37 8.33 -9.50
N LEU A 143 -5.40 8.26 -8.60
CA LEU A 143 -4.64 9.43 -8.16
C LEU A 143 -3.90 10.10 -9.32
N ASN A 144 -3.23 9.33 -10.17
CA ASN A 144 -2.55 9.86 -11.36
C ASN A 144 -3.52 10.51 -12.37
N SER A 145 -4.73 9.96 -12.50
CA SER A 145 -5.78 10.55 -13.33
C SER A 145 -6.26 11.87 -12.74
N LEU A 146 -6.47 11.91 -11.44
CA LEU A 146 -6.92 13.10 -10.71
C LEU A 146 -5.88 14.23 -10.76
N GLU A 147 -4.60 13.91 -10.57
CA GLU A 147 -3.50 14.85 -10.70
C GLU A 147 -3.47 15.51 -12.09
N LYS A 148 -3.55 14.70 -13.15
CA LYS A 148 -3.59 15.21 -14.54
C LYS A 148 -4.77 16.12 -14.80
N ARG A 149 -5.96 15.77 -14.30
CA ARG A 149 -7.16 16.61 -14.43
C ARG A 149 -6.99 17.94 -13.70
N MET A 150 -6.42 17.92 -12.49
CA MET A 150 -6.13 19.12 -11.74
C MET A 150 -5.11 20.03 -12.45
N GLN A 151 -4.04 19.46 -13.03
CA GLN A 151 -3.08 20.21 -13.84
C GLN A 151 -3.76 20.88 -15.05
N ASN A 152 -4.68 20.19 -15.72
CA ASN A 152 -5.45 20.76 -16.82
C ASN A 152 -6.31 21.95 -16.38
N ILE A 153 -6.98 21.85 -15.22
CA ILE A 153 -7.77 22.96 -14.68
C ILE A 153 -6.89 24.16 -14.31
N ILE A 154 -5.74 23.92 -13.67
CA ILE A 154 -4.78 24.99 -13.37
C ILE A 154 -4.33 25.69 -14.66
N ALA A 155 -3.97 24.92 -15.70
CA ALA A 155 -3.55 25.47 -16.99
C ALA A 155 -4.66 26.30 -17.67
N LEU A 156 -5.91 25.85 -17.61
CA LEU A 156 -7.06 26.60 -18.14
C LEU A 156 -7.25 27.93 -17.40
N VAL A 157 -7.19 27.93 -16.06
CA VAL A 157 -7.30 29.16 -15.27
C VAL A 157 -6.16 30.11 -15.56
N SER A 158 -4.92 29.63 -15.59
CA SER A 158 -3.74 30.45 -15.89
C SER A 158 -3.78 31.06 -17.29
N SER A 159 -4.33 30.33 -18.27
CA SER A 159 -4.45 30.81 -19.65
C SER A 159 -5.56 31.85 -19.82
N ASN A 160 -6.71 31.63 -19.16
CA ASN A 160 -7.84 32.57 -19.21
C ASN A 160 -7.57 33.87 -18.44
N HIS A 161 -6.79 33.83 -17.35
CA HIS A 161 -6.44 35.03 -16.58
C HIS A 161 -5.46 35.97 -17.33
N PHE A 162 -4.80 35.51 -18.39
CA PHE A 162 -3.90 36.32 -19.22
C PHE A 162 -4.65 37.08 -20.34
N ILE A 163 -5.89 36.71 -20.66
CA ILE A 163 -6.73 37.44 -21.61
C ILE A 163 -7.49 38.52 -20.84
N ASP A 164 -6.80 39.62 -20.57
CA ASP A 164 -7.42 40.86 -20.09
C ASP A 164 -8.29 41.46 -21.22
N PRO A 165 -9.60 41.71 -21.02
CA PRO A 165 -10.48 42.32 -22.01
C PRO A 165 -10.14 43.79 -22.37
N ASP A 166 -9.14 44.42 -21.74
CA ASP A 166 -8.75 45.80 -22.05
C ASP A 166 -7.72 45.96 -23.19
N SER A 167 -7.54 44.93 -24.04
CA SER A 167 -6.73 45.05 -25.27
C SER A 167 -7.43 45.83 -26.41
N GLY A 168 -8.26 46.82 -26.05
CA GLY A 168 -8.87 47.78 -26.97
C GLY A 168 -7.91 48.86 -27.48
N HIS A 169 -6.67 48.90 -27.01
CA HIS A 169 -5.65 49.80 -27.55
C HIS A 169 -4.72 49.11 -28.55
N ILE A 170 -5.05 49.31 -29.82
CA ILE A 170 -4.19 49.07 -30.98
C ILE A 170 -3.02 50.06 -30.91
N ASN A 171 -1.95 49.75 -30.18
CA ASN A 171 -0.68 50.45 -30.38
C ASN A 171 -0.03 49.88 -31.64
N LYS A 172 -0.22 50.60 -32.75
CA LYS A 172 0.65 50.50 -33.93
C LYS A 172 2.09 50.71 -33.47
N ILE A 173 2.88 49.65 -33.46
CA ILE A 173 4.33 49.78 -33.46
C ILE A 173 4.72 50.21 -34.88
N THR A 174 4.98 51.50 -35.04
CA THR A 174 5.68 52.04 -36.21
C THR A 174 7.18 51.79 -35.98
N LEU A 175 7.74 50.92 -36.83
CA LEU A 175 9.15 50.65 -37.15
C LEU A 175 10.17 50.63 -35.99
#